data_AF-K3W6X1-F1
#
_entry.id   AF-K3W6X1-F1
#
_cell.length_a   1.000
_cell.length_b   1.000
_cell.length_c   1.000
_cell.angle_alpha   90.00
_cell.angle_beta   90.00
_cell.angle_gamma   90.00
#
_symmetry.space_group_name_H-M   'P 1'
#
loop_
_entity.id
_entity.type
_entity.pdbx_description
1 polymer ?
#
loop_
_entity_poly.entity_id
_entity_poly.type
_entity_poly.pdbx_seq_one_letter_code
_entity_poly.pdbx_strand_id
1 'polypeptide(L)'
;MAGVKDDKKSAYQGNKGGYNKKDGGFNAKKRPASAAADKDAKKSFMDQKVAKKQRKMQRPHYEMVTRAKQIWNIIRERDVEKAKREALVKELFDLVKGKIYDVAAKHDASRVIQALLKYGKPEHRTQTVAELREHIIDLSKMQYGCFLVQKMIKYGSVADRATIVKQITGQVVQIGTHNIAANVLEYAQEHLKPAQLSGLKLEFYGKEFAYFKTENKKNLGDILSANPQKKDEVLKHLASILNRMVDKQLLGLAFVQTLLWEYLCHAEHDDVMQMIANVRDASLALLATRNGARVVNKCISLGTPKDKKRIIKCLKDKVLDACNHPSGYLVIMRILDVVDDTVLVQKSILAELNDHLLAVAMHPTGRKVLLQLFSPLKNKYLSPDDIDLLAPPMVPSPEDATKMVVNYKKDPESRREELLKGLLPKLEEVCAANMTELLRSKEGRDVLVEVLKRSSSEDVQAALIEAALAEPTEEGQDPIYSDAIAHLALRRIIKETAFSTPLLDAAKDSLGTWASSNRGSFVVLAFLESEHGAKDASKVVSKALKSSLPSLKKLADSQVGTKLILEKLK
;
A
#
# COMPACT_ATOMS: atom_id res chain seq x y z
N MET A 1 12.80 -27.44 46.37
CA MET A 1 12.37 -26.43 47.35
C MET A 1 11.87 -25.21 46.59
N ALA A 2 10.84 -24.56 47.13
CA ALA A 2 9.87 -23.70 46.46
C ALA A 2 10.41 -22.42 45.79
N GLY A 3 9.66 -21.93 44.78
CA GLY A 3 9.52 -20.48 44.56
C GLY A 3 9.58 -19.96 43.12
N VAL A 4 8.53 -20.22 42.32
CA VAL A 4 8.22 -19.53 41.05
C VAL A 4 7.85 -18.06 41.34
N LYS A 5 8.37 -17.10 40.57
CA LYS A 5 7.91 -15.69 40.55
C LYS A 5 7.43 -15.32 39.15
N ASP A 6 6.13 -15.06 39.07
CA ASP A 6 5.40 -14.59 37.90
C ASP A 6 5.38 -13.06 37.75
N ASP A 7 5.23 -12.66 36.50
CA ASP A 7 5.12 -11.34 35.91
C ASP A 7 4.06 -10.41 36.52
N LYS A 8 4.41 -9.11 36.62
CA LYS A 8 3.43 -8.02 36.74
C LYS A 8 3.57 -7.02 35.58
N LYS A 9 2.51 -6.98 34.77
CA LYS A 9 2.21 -6.01 33.71
C LYS A 9 2.12 -4.58 34.26
N SER A 10 2.87 -3.68 33.64
CA SER A 10 2.75 -2.21 33.76
C SER A 10 1.59 -1.71 32.89
N ALA A 11 0.68 -0.93 33.49
CA ALA A 11 -0.47 -0.35 32.82
C ALA A 11 -0.31 1.17 32.67
N TYR A 12 -0.51 1.62 31.43
CA TYR A 12 -0.68 2.99 30.96
C TYR A 12 -1.42 3.92 31.94
N GLN A 13 -0.77 5.01 32.37
CA GLN A 13 -1.43 6.18 32.97
C GLN A 13 -1.63 7.27 31.92
N GLY A 14 -2.89 7.45 31.52
CA GLY A 14 -3.33 8.53 30.65
C GLY A 14 -3.63 9.81 31.45
N ASN A 15 -2.83 10.83 31.18
CA ASN A 15 -2.96 12.21 31.64
C ASN A 15 -4.25 12.86 31.08
N LYS A 16 -5.09 13.47 31.94
CA LYS A 16 -6.17 14.38 31.53
C LYS A 16 -6.08 15.67 32.33
N GLY A 17 -5.77 16.74 31.60
CA GLY A 17 -5.61 18.10 32.11
C GLY A 17 -6.89 18.69 32.69
N GLY A 18 -6.66 19.58 33.66
CA GLY A 18 -7.69 20.31 34.38
C GLY A 18 -8.39 21.37 33.53
N TYR A 19 -9.68 21.52 33.78
CA TYR A 19 -10.47 22.67 33.39
C TYR A 19 -10.92 23.41 34.65
N ASN A 20 -10.63 24.72 34.66
CA ASN A 20 -10.97 25.69 35.68
C ASN A 20 -12.46 25.70 36.06
N LYS A 21 -12.74 25.72 37.36
CA LYS A 21 -14.02 26.11 37.95
C LYS A 21 -13.97 27.60 38.31
N LYS A 22 -14.81 28.43 37.69
CA LYS A 22 -15.33 29.66 38.28
C LYS A 22 -16.82 29.77 38.05
N ASP A 23 -17.50 30.02 39.17
CA ASP A 23 -18.75 30.74 39.40
C ASP A 23 -20.01 30.42 38.58
N GLY A 24 -21.05 30.02 39.31
CA GLY A 24 -22.40 29.84 38.80
C GLY A 24 -23.24 29.07 39.81
N GLY A 25 -23.82 29.78 40.78
CA GLY A 25 -24.63 29.19 41.84
C GLY A 25 -25.86 28.45 41.28
N PHE A 26 -26.02 27.19 41.68
CA PHE A 26 -27.32 26.54 41.74
C PHE A 26 -27.36 25.67 42.99
N ASN A 27 -28.33 26.00 43.85
CA ASN A 27 -28.58 25.38 45.13
C ASN A 27 -29.07 23.92 44.94
N ALA A 28 -28.14 22.97 44.81
CA ALA A 28 -28.47 21.55 44.77
C ALA A 28 -28.47 20.98 46.20
N LYS A 29 -29.64 21.04 46.84
CA LYS A 29 -29.94 20.20 48.01
C LYS A 29 -29.55 18.75 47.69
N LYS A 30 -28.56 18.19 48.41
CA LYS A 30 -28.33 16.75 48.48
C LYS A 30 -29.63 16.08 48.97
N ARG A 31 -30.39 15.48 48.05
CA ARG A 31 -31.49 14.58 48.43
C ARG A 31 -30.89 13.25 48.88
N PRO A 32 -31.37 12.64 49.97
CA PRO A 32 -30.97 11.29 50.32
C PRO A 32 -31.50 10.34 49.23
N ALA A 33 -30.63 9.47 48.70
CA ALA A 33 -31.04 8.41 47.79
C ALA A 33 -31.86 7.39 48.59
N SER A 34 -33.17 7.62 48.69
CA SER A 34 -34.09 6.65 49.26
C SER A 34 -34.28 5.48 48.29
N ALA A 35 -34.41 4.27 48.83
CA ALA A 35 -34.69 3.05 48.04
C ALA A 35 -35.98 3.16 47.19
N ALA A 36 -36.85 4.12 47.47
CA ALA A 36 -38.03 4.43 46.66
C ALA A 36 -37.67 5.09 45.32
N ALA A 37 -36.71 6.02 45.28
CA ALA A 37 -36.30 6.70 44.05
C ALA A 37 -35.60 5.76 43.05
N ASP A 38 -34.84 4.77 43.55
CA ASP A 38 -34.23 3.71 42.72
C ASP A 38 -35.28 2.71 42.20
N LYS A 39 -36.35 2.44 42.98
CA LYS A 39 -37.50 1.65 42.52
C LYS A 39 -38.32 2.38 41.46
N ASP A 40 -38.54 3.68 41.60
CA ASP A 40 -39.27 4.49 40.61
C ASP A 40 -38.49 4.66 39.31
N ALA A 41 -37.16 4.81 39.37
CA ALA A 41 -36.29 4.80 38.19
C ALA A 41 -36.30 3.43 37.48
N LYS A 42 -36.25 2.32 38.24
CA LYS A 42 -36.38 0.95 37.70
C LYS A 42 -37.76 0.71 37.08
N LYS A 43 -38.83 1.20 37.72
CA LYS A 43 -40.20 1.11 37.21
C LYS A 43 -40.37 1.92 35.92
N SER A 44 -39.89 3.16 35.88
CA SER A 44 -39.88 4.02 34.68
C SER A 44 -39.11 3.38 33.51
N PHE A 45 -37.96 2.76 33.79
CA PHE A 45 -37.19 2.01 32.78
C PHE A 45 -37.96 0.77 32.27
N MET A 46 -38.62 0.04 33.16
CA MET A 46 -39.45 -1.11 32.80
C MET A 46 -40.69 -0.69 31.99
N ASP A 47 -41.35 0.40 32.36
CA ASP A 47 -42.51 0.94 31.65
C ASP A 47 -42.11 1.45 30.25
N GLN A 48 -40.96 2.12 30.13
CA GLN A 48 -40.40 2.47 28.82
C GLN A 48 -40.05 1.24 27.97
N LYS A 49 -39.55 0.16 28.60
CA LYS A 49 -39.24 -1.11 27.92
C LYS A 49 -40.51 -1.81 27.43
N VAL A 50 -41.57 -1.81 28.23
CA VAL A 50 -42.89 -2.36 27.88
C VAL A 50 -43.54 -1.54 26.77
N ALA A 51 -43.57 -0.22 26.88
CA ALA A 51 -44.10 0.67 25.84
C ALA A 51 -43.33 0.53 24.51
N LYS A 52 -42.00 0.39 24.56
CA LYS A 52 -41.17 0.12 23.38
C LYS A 52 -41.45 -1.26 22.77
N LYS A 53 -41.80 -2.27 23.58
CA LYS A 53 -42.20 -3.61 23.11
C LYS A 53 -43.58 -3.57 22.46
N GLN A 54 -44.56 -2.90 23.06
CA GLN A 54 -45.91 -2.71 22.50
C GLN A 54 -45.87 -1.96 21.16
N ARG A 55 -45.10 -0.86 21.08
CA ARG A 55 -44.88 -0.13 19.81
C ARG A 55 -44.19 -0.97 18.72
N LYS A 56 -43.39 -1.98 19.10
CA LYS A 56 -42.77 -2.91 18.15
C LYS A 56 -43.76 -3.95 17.65
N MET A 57 -44.64 -4.46 18.52
CA MET A 57 -45.67 -5.46 18.17
C MET A 57 -46.70 -4.92 17.18
N GLN A 58 -46.96 -3.61 17.20
CA GLN A 58 -47.87 -2.94 16.27
C GLN A 58 -47.26 -2.69 14.86
N ARG A 59 -46.00 -3.06 14.62
CA ARG A 59 -45.36 -2.83 13.31
C ARG A 59 -45.80 -3.88 12.27
N PRO A 60 -45.92 -3.50 10.98
CA PRO A 60 -46.20 -4.46 9.91
C PRO A 60 -45.22 -5.64 9.92
N HIS A 61 -45.75 -6.85 9.81
CA HIS A 61 -44.99 -8.10 9.77
C HIS A 61 -44.10 -8.37 10.99
N TYR A 62 -44.51 -7.94 12.19
CA TYR A 62 -43.73 -8.12 13.42
C TYR A 62 -43.37 -9.59 13.72
N GLU A 63 -44.34 -10.51 13.62
CA GLU A 63 -44.12 -11.94 13.90
C GLU A 63 -43.14 -12.58 12.91
N MET A 64 -43.35 -12.33 11.62
CA MET A 64 -42.47 -12.76 10.54
C MET A 64 -41.03 -12.28 10.75
N VAL A 65 -40.83 -10.99 11.04
CA VAL A 65 -39.49 -10.44 11.31
C VAL A 65 -38.88 -11.03 12.58
N THR A 66 -39.68 -11.32 13.60
CA THR A 66 -39.22 -11.95 14.84
C THR A 66 -38.72 -13.36 14.59
N ARG A 67 -39.49 -14.18 13.85
CA ARG A 67 -39.08 -15.52 13.44
C ARG A 67 -37.84 -15.48 12.55
N ALA A 68 -37.81 -14.58 11.57
CA ALA A 68 -36.67 -14.41 10.67
C ALA A 68 -35.37 -14.08 11.43
N LYS A 69 -35.45 -13.28 12.50
CA LYS A 69 -34.32 -12.99 13.40
C LYS A 69 -33.89 -14.19 14.23
N GLN A 70 -34.83 -14.99 14.73
CA GLN A 70 -34.52 -16.24 15.44
C GLN A 70 -33.75 -17.20 14.52
N ILE A 71 -34.21 -17.38 13.29
CA ILE A 71 -33.51 -18.19 12.29
C ILE A 71 -32.12 -17.62 12.02
N TRP A 72 -32.03 -16.30 11.78
CA TRP A 72 -30.75 -15.61 11.54
C TRP A 72 -29.73 -15.84 12.67
N ASN A 73 -30.15 -15.78 13.93
CA ASN A 73 -29.28 -16.02 15.08
C ASN A 73 -28.70 -17.43 15.10
N ILE A 74 -29.38 -18.42 14.51
CA ILE A 74 -28.88 -19.78 14.39
C ILE A 74 -27.95 -19.89 13.19
N ILE A 75 -28.42 -19.55 11.98
CA ILE A 75 -27.67 -19.81 10.73
C ILE A 75 -26.36 -19.01 10.60
N ARG A 76 -26.19 -17.94 11.39
CA ARG A 76 -24.96 -17.13 11.40
C ARG A 76 -23.82 -17.77 12.21
N GLU A 77 -24.14 -18.68 13.12
CA GLU A 77 -23.15 -19.34 13.96
C GLU A 77 -22.22 -20.20 13.09
N ARG A 78 -20.98 -20.37 13.57
CA ARG A 78 -19.95 -21.12 12.83
C ARG A 78 -20.31 -22.60 12.78
N ASP A 79 -20.70 -23.16 13.92
CA ASP A 79 -20.82 -24.61 14.14
C ASP A 79 -22.25 -25.15 13.94
N VAL A 80 -22.96 -24.65 12.93
CA VAL A 80 -24.26 -25.21 12.53
C VAL A 80 -24.07 -26.27 11.47
N GLU A 81 -24.58 -27.47 11.77
CA GLU A 81 -24.68 -28.60 10.83
C GLU A 81 -25.25 -28.16 9.47
N LYS A 82 -24.63 -28.62 8.38
CA LYS A 82 -24.95 -28.18 7.02
C LYS A 82 -26.42 -28.40 6.66
N ALA A 83 -26.95 -29.61 6.90
CA ALA A 83 -28.34 -29.95 6.59
C ALA A 83 -29.33 -29.06 7.37
N LYS A 84 -29.08 -28.86 8.67
CA LYS A 84 -29.86 -27.96 9.51
C LYS A 84 -29.82 -26.51 9.00
N ARG A 85 -28.64 -26.03 8.61
CA ARG A 85 -28.49 -24.67 8.06
C ARG A 85 -29.27 -24.51 6.76
N GLU A 86 -29.18 -25.48 5.86
CA GLU A 86 -29.92 -25.46 4.59
C GLU A 86 -31.44 -25.45 4.79
N ALA A 87 -31.95 -26.29 5.70
CA ALA A 87 -33.36 -26.32 6.05
C ALA A 87 -33.85 -24.98 6.61
N LEU A 88 -33.11 -24.41 7.57
CA LEU A 88 -33.43 -23.10 8.16
C LEU A 88 -33.34 -21.95 7.16
N VAL A 89 -32.39 -22.00 6.22
CA VAL A 89 -32.27 -20.99 5.17
C VAL A 89 -33.43 -21.09 4.18
N LYS A 90 -33.91 -22.30 3.86
CA LYS A 90 -35.12 -22.51 3.06
C LYS A 90 -36.35 -21.97 3.79
N GLU A 91 -36.53 -22.31 5.07
CA GLU A 91 -37.61 -21.77 5.90
C GLU A 91 -37.56 -20.24 5.93
N LEU A 92 -36.37 -19.66 6.13
CA LEU A 92 -36.18 -18.22 6.13
C LEU A 92 -36.59 -17.60 4.78
N PHE A 93 -36.19 -18.21 3.67
CA PHE A 93 -36.54 -17.74 2.34
C PHE A 93 -38.06 -17.75 2.13
N ASP A 94 -38.71 -18.89 2.39
CA ASP A 94 -40.15 -19.06 2.23
C ASP A 94 -40.93 -18.07 3.11
N LEU A 95 -40.41 -17.75 4.31
CA LEU A 95 -41.01 -16.80 5.25
C LEU A 95 -40.98 -15.34 4.75
N VAL A 96 -39.92 -14.93 4.04
CA VAL A 96 -39.70 -13.53 3.65
C VAL A 96 -39.99 -13.24 2.17
N LYS A 97 -40.16 -14.28 1.34
CA LYS A 97 -40.44 -14.14 -0.10
C LYS A 97 -41.68 -13.27 -0.35
N GLY A 98 -41.56 -12.32 -1.28
CA GLY A 98 -42.58 -11.32 -1.59
C GLY A 98 -42.66 -10.14 -0.61
N LYS A 99 -41.82 -10.13 0.44
CA LYS A 99 -41.71 -9.07 1.46
C LYS A 99 -40.25 -8.75 1.80
N ILE A 100 -39.31 -9.14 0.95
CA ILE A 100 -37.87 -9.00 1.15
C ILE A 100 -37.50 -7.53 1.32
N TYR A 101 -38.05 -6.63 0.51
CA TYR A 101 -37.79 -5.20 0.66
C TYR A 101 -38.25 -4.68 2.03
N ASP A 102 -39.45 -5.02 2.48
CA ASP A 102 -40.00 -4.59 3.77
C ASP A 102 -39.17 -5.09 4.97
N VAL A 103 -38.55 -6.25 4.83
CA VAL A 103 -37.61 -6.79 5.83
C VAL A 103 -36.26 -6.09 5.72
N ALA A 104 -35.74 -5.89 4.51
CA ALA A 104 -34.44 -5.28 4.25
C ALA A 104 -34.38 -3.80 4.67
N ALA A 105 -35.47 -3.06 4.45
CA ALA A 105 -35.57 -1.64 4.78
C ALA A 105 -35.56 -1.38 6.29
N LYS A 106 -35.90 -2.38 7.10
CA LYS A 106 -35.84 -2.28 8.56
C LYS A 106 -34.39 -2.37 9.04
N HIS A 107 -33.95 -1.33 9.75
CA HIS A 107 -32.60 -1.19 10.32
C HIS A 107 -32.11 -2.44 11.08
N ASP A 108 -32.99 -3.15 11.79
CA ASP A 108 -32.62 -4.30 12.62
C ASP A 108 -32.79 -5.65 11.92
N ALA A 109 -33.25 -5.68 10.65
CA ALA A 109 -33.55 -6.91 9.92
C ALA A 109 -32.82 -7.05 8.56
N SER A 110 -32.13 -6.01 8.07
CA SER A 110 -31.30 -6.11 6.85
C SER A 110 -30.26 -7.24 6.88
N ARG A 111 -29.68 -7.52 8.06
CA ARG A 111 -28.72 -8.63 8.27
C ARG A 111 -29.33 -10.02 8.02
N VAL A 112 -30.64 -10.16 8.19
CA VAL A 112 -31.36 -11.40 7.91
C VAL A 112 -31.30 -11.70 6.42
N ILE A 113 -31.62 -10.70 5.57
CA ILE A 113 -31.57 -10.86 4.12
C ILE A 113 -30.12 -11.02 3.62
N GLN A 114 -29.15 -10.35 4.24
CA GLN A 114 -27.73 -10.57 3.92
C GLN A 114 -27.29 -12.02 4.22
N ALA A 115 -27.79 -12.63 5.30
CA ALA A 115 -27.52 -14.03 5.62
C ALA A 115 -28.19 -14.98 4.62
N LEU A 116 -29.42 -14.66 4.19
CA LEU A 116 -30.10 -15.38 3.13
C LEU A 116 -29.28 -15.37 1.82
N LEU A 117 -28.69 -14.24 1.42
CA LEU A 117 -27.82 -14.19 0.24
C LEU A 117 -26.53 -15.00 0.42
N LYS A 118 -25.95 -15.00 1.63
CA LYS A 118 -24.70 -15.71 1.94
C LYS A 118 -24.86 -17.23 1.96
N TYR A 119 -25.92 -17.72 2.59
CA TYR A 119 -26.13 -19.15 2.85
C TYR A 119 -27.19 -19.78 1.94
N GLY A 120 -27.97 -18.97 1.21
CA GLY A 120 -28.99 -19.41 0.26
C GLY A 120 -28.41 -20.14 -0.94
N LYS A 121 -29.24 -21.02 -1.50
CA LYS A 121 -29.00 -21.66 -2.80
C LYS A 121 -29.08 -20.61 -3.93
N PRO A 122 -28.53 -20.90 -5.12
CA PRO A 122 -28.57 -19.96 -6.25
C PRO A 122 -29.97 -19.40 -6.54
N GLU A 123 -31.01 -20.23 -6.45
CA GLU A 123 -32.39 -19.83 -6.71
C GLU A 123 -32.89 -18.80 -5.70
N HIS A 124 -32.54 -18.96 -4.41
CA HIS A 124 -32.89 -18.00 -3.36
C HIS A 124 -32.24 -16.65 -3.65
N ARG A 125 -30.98 -16.65 -4.11
CA ARG A 125 -30.23 -15.43 -4.41
C ARG A 125 -30.84 -14.71 -5.60
N THR A 126 -31.06 -15.42 -6.70
CA THR A 126 -31.67 -14.85 -7.91
C THR A 126 -33.06 -14.30 -7.64
N GLN A 127 -33.91 -15.01 -6.90
CA GLN A 127 -35.23 -14.50 -6.51
C GLN A 127 -35.13 -13.27 -5.59
N THR A 128 -34.18 -13.26 -4.65
CA THR A 128 -33.90 -12.09 -3.79
C THR A 128 -33.47 -10.88 -4.62
N VAL A 129 -32.58 -11.07 -5.61
CA VAL A 129 -32.15 -9.99 -6.50
C VAL A 129 -33.31 -9.48 -7.36
N ALA A 130 -34.12 -10.39 -7.91
CA ALA A 130 -35.28 -10.04 -8.72
C ALA A 130 -36.30 -9.19 -7.95
N GLU A 131 -36.57 -9.54 -6.69
CA GLU A 131 -37.51 -8.80 -5.84
C GLU A 131 -36.98 -7.42 -5.42
N LEU A 132 -35.67 -7.30 -5.21
CA LEU A 132 -35.04 -6.04 -4.79
C LEU A 132 -34.64 -5.13 -5.95
N ARG A 133 -34.81 -5.56 -7.21
CA ARG A 133 -34.22 -4.91 -8.39
C ARG A 133 -34.59 -3.43 -8.54
N GLU A 134 -35.85 -3.08 -8.31
CA GLU A 134 -36.35 -1.70 -8.45
C GLU A 134 -35.91 -0.80 -7.28
N HIS A 135 -35.41 -1.39 -6.19
CA HIS A 135 -35.00 -0.69 -4.99
C HIS A 135 -33.48 -0.62 -4.81
N ILE A 136 -32.69 -1.10 -5.78
CA ILE A 136 -31.22 -1.17 -5.67
C ILE A 136 -30.61 0.20 -5.38
N ILE A 137 -31.11 1.26 -6.04
CA ILE A 137 -30.61 2.63 -5.85
C ILE A 137 -30.87 3.12 -4.43
N ASP A 138 -32.09 2.96 -3.95
CA ASP A 138 -32.50 3.39 -2.62
C ASP A 138 -31.74 2.63 -1.55
N LEU A 139 -31.67 1.31 -1.68
CA LEU A 139 -30.90 0.44 -0.78
C LEU A 139 -29.42 0.86 -0.76
N SER A 140 -28.83 1.21 -1.90
CA SER A 140 -27.43 1.66 -1.98
C SER A 140 -27.18 2.92 -1.15
N LYS A 141 -28.16 3.83 -1.05
CA LYS A 141 -28.06 5.07 -0.27
C LYS A 141 -28.32 4.87 1.23
N MET A 142 -28.96 3.77 1.61
CA MET A 142 -29.25 3.45 3.02
C MET A 142 -28.02 2.94 3.77
N GLN A 143 -27.84 3.41 5.01
CA GLN A 143 -26.72 3.03 5.92
C GLN A 143 -26.52 1.52 6.06
N TYR A 144 -27.60 0.73 6.04
CA TYR A 144 -27.53 -0.74 6.12
C TYR A 144 -27.91 -1.44 4.82
N GLY A 145 -28.61 -0.76 3.92
CA GLY A 145 -29.02 -1.29 2.62
C GLY A 145 -27.84 -1.44 1.66
N CYS A 146 -26.83 -0.58 1.75
CA CYS A 146 -25.65 -0.66 0.88
C CYS A 146 -24.93 -2.01 1.01
N PHE A 147 -24.80 -2.53 2.24
CA PHE A 147 -24.23 -3.86 2.49
C PHE A 147 -25.09 -4.98 1.88
N LEU A 148 -26.40 -4.80 1.79
CA LEU A 148 -27.26 -5.76 1.11
C LEU A 148 -26.98 -5.80 -0.39
N VAL A 149 -26.85 -4.62 -1.03
CA VAL A 149 -26.47 -4.54 -2.45
C VAL A 149 -25.08 -5.13 -2.70
N GLN A 150 -24.11 -4.86 -1.83
CA GLN A 150 -22.78 -5.49 -1.89
C GLN A 150 -22.86 -7.03 -1.80
N LYS A 151 -23.76 -7.58 -0.97
CA LYS A 151 -23.98 -9.03 -0.86
C LYS A 151 -24.65 -9.60 -2.10
N MET A 152 -25.57 -8.86 -2.72
CA MET A 152 -26.18 -9.23 -4.00
C MET A 152 -25.11 -9.31 -5.10
N ILE A 153 -24.18 -8.34 -5.14
CA ILE A 153 -23.05 -8.35 -6.07
C ILE A 153 -22.10 -9.54 -5.79
N LYS A 154 -21.73 -9.75 -4.52
CA LYS A 154 -20.80 -10.84 -4.12
C LYS A 154 -21.34 -12.22 -4.49
N TYR A 155 -22.56 -12.53 -4.05
CA TYR A 155 -23.10 -13.89 -4.09
C TYR A 155 -24.02 -14.17 -5.28
N GLY A 156 -24.48 -13.13 -5.97
CA GLY A 156 -25.31 -13.25 -7.17
C GLY A 156 -24.57 -13.92 -8.33
N SER A 157 -25.34 -14.56 -9.20
CA SER A 157 -24.87 -15.12 -10.46
C SER A 157 -24.39 -14.03 -11.44
N VAL A 158 -23.81 -14.44 -12.56
CA VAL A 158 -23.43 -13.52 -13.64
C VAL A 158 -24.66 -12.74 -14.15
N ALA A 159 -25.82 -13.39 -14.25
CA ALA A 159 -27.07 -12.76 -14.67
C ALA A 159 -27.61 -11.77 -13.62
N ASP A 160 -27.49 -12.11 -12.33
CA ASP A 160 -27.87 -11.21 -11.23
C ASP A 160 -27.02 -9.94 -11.26
N ARG A 161 -25.69 -10.09 -11.39
CA ARG A 161 -24.77 -8.95 -11.51
C ARG A 161 -25.08 -8.09 -12.72
N ALA A 162 -25.41 -8.70 -13.87
CA ALA A 162 -25.82 -7.97 -15.05
C ALA A 162 -27.14 -7.19 -14.83
N THR A 163 -28.08 -7.77 -14.09
CA THR A 163 -29.32 -7.10 -13.70
C THR A 163 -29.04 -5.91 -12.78
N ILE A 164 -28.18 -6.07 -11.77
CA ILE A 164 -27.78 -4.99 -10.87
C ILE A 164 -27.11 -3.86 -11.66
N VAL A 165 -26.16 -4.18 -12.54
CA VAL A 165 -25.49 -3.21 -13.41
C VAL A 165 -26.50 -2.45 -14.26
N LYS A 166 -27.44 -3.15 -14.90
CA LYS A 166 -28.50 -2.54 -15.71
C LYS A 166 -29.36 -1.56 -14.90
N GLN A 167 -29.68 -1.90 -13.65
CA GLN A 167 -30.51 -1.06 -12.78
C GLN A 167 -29.78 0.20 -12.29
N ILE A 168 -28.46 0.14 -12.13
CA ILE A 168 -27.68 1.32 -11.71
C ILE A 168 -27.25 2.23 -12.86
N THR A 169 -27.19 1.71 -14.10
CA THR A 169 -26.87 2.50 -15.30
C THR A 169 -27.84 3.68 -15.46
N GLY A 170 -27.31 4.88 -15.67
CA GLY A 170 -28.07 6.14 -15.77
C GLY A 170 -28.15 6.92 -14.45
N GLN A 171 -27.76 6.29 -13.34
CA GLN A 171 -27.70 6.88 -12.00
C GLN A 171 -26.35 6.63 -11.33
N VAL A 172 -25.33 6.16 -12.06
CA VAL A 172 -24.03 5.79 -11.49
C VAL A 172 -23.34 7.00 -10.89
N VAL A 173 -23.45 8.19 -11.49
CA VAL A 173 -22.88 9.42 -10.92
C VAL A 173 -23.56 9.77 -9.59
N GLN A 174 -24.87 9.54 -9.48
CA GLN A 174 -25.61 9.77 -8.23
C GLN A 174 -25.15 8.81 -7.13
N ILE A 175 -24.88 7.54 -7.46
CA ILE A 175 -24.34 6.53 -6.53
C ILE A 175 -22.91 6.92 -6.12
N GLY A 176 -22.04 7.18 -7.10
CA GLY A 176 -20.61 7.42 -6.87
C GLY A 176 -20.32 8.72 -6.11
N THR A 177 -21.23 9.69 -6.14
CA THR A 177 -21.10 10.96 -5.40
C THR A 177 -21.81 10.94 -4.04
N HIS A 178 -22.30 9.79 -3.56
CA HIS A 178 -23.02 9.69 -2.29
C HIS A 178 -22.16 8.99 -1.22
N ASN A 179 -22.08 9.57 -0.01
CA ASN A 179 -21.19 9.11 1.07
C ASN A 179 -21.29 7.63 1.42
N ILE A 180 -22.50 7.07 1.35
CA ILE A 180 -22.76 5.65 1.60
C ILE A 180 -22.69 4.84 0.30
N ALA A 181 -23.51 5.20 -0.70
CA ALA A 181 -23.66 4.44 -1.95
C ALA A 181 -22.39 4.31 -2.78
N ALA A 182 -21.43 5.23 -2.69
CA ALA A 182 -20.15 5.12 -3.40
C ALA A 182 -19.39 3.83 -3.05
N ASN A 183 -19.56 3.33 -1.82
CA ASN A 183 -18.99 2.05 -1.40
C ASN A 183 -19.57 0.83 -2.14
N VAL A 184 -20.73 0.97 -2.80
CA VAL A 184 -21.28 -0.08 -3.66
C VAL A 184 -20.45 -0.17 -4.94
N LEU A 185 -20.06 0.96 -5.54
CA LEU A 185 -19.17 0.97 -6.71
C LEU A 185 -17.76 0.49 -6.37
N GLU A 186 -17.25 0.89 -5.20
CA GLU A 186 -15.96 0.39 -4.72
C GLU A 186 -15.98 -1.13 -4.60
N TYR A 187 -16.99 -1.67 -3.92
CA TYR A 187 -17.14 -3.10 -3.74
C TYR A 187 -17.36 -3.84 -5.06
N ALA A 188 -18.02 -3.21 -6.03
CA ALA A 188 -18.30 -3.80 -7.33
C ALA A 188 -17.00 -4.11 -8.12
N GLN A 189 -15.90 -3.40 -7.86
CA GLN A 189 -14.63 -3.62 -8.56
C GLN A 189 -14.07 -5.03 -8.41
N GLU A 190 -14.33 -5.69 -7.27
CA GLU A 190 -13.85 -7.05 -7.00
C GLU A 190 -14.66 -8.15 -7.72
N HIS A 191 -15.93 -7.87 -8.06
CA HIS A 191 -16.91 -8.92 -8.46
C HIS A 191 -17.48 -8.74 -9.86
N LEU A 192 -17.42 -7.54 -10.43
CA LEU A 192 -17.89 -7.26 -11.78
C LEU A 192 -16.80 -7.54 -12.82
N LYS A 193 -17.22 -7.88 -14.03
CA LYS A 193 -16.29 -8.04 -15.15
C LYS A 193 -15.70 -6.67 -15.54
N PRO A 194 -14.46 -6.60 -16.04
CA PRO A 194 -13.85 -5.35 -16.49
C PRO A 194 -14.73 -4.52 -17.44
N ALA A 195 -15.41 -5.18 -18.38
CA ALA A 195 -16.34 -4.51 -19.31
C ALA A 195 -17.54 -3.85 -18.61
N GLN A 196 -18.06 -4.45 -17.53
CA GLN A 196 -19.14 -3.86 -16.75
C GLN A 196 -18.65 -2.63 -15.98
N LEU A 197 -17.47 -2.71 -15.37
CA LEU A 197 -16.87 -1.58 -14.64
C LEU A 197 -16.56 -0.40 -15.57
N SER A 198 -15.96 -0.68 -16.73
CA SER A 198 -15.76 0.35 -17.78
C SER A 198 -17.08 0.99 -18.17
N GLY A 199 -18.14 0.21 -18.41
CA GLY A 199 -19.47 0.73 -18.73
C GLY A 199 -20.05 1.65 -17.65
N LEU A 200 -19.87 1.33 -16.37
CA LEU A 200 -20.29 2.18 -15.25
C LEU A 200 -19.50 3.51 -15.20
N LYS A 201 -18.21 3.50 -15.55
CA LYS A 201 -17.39 4.72 -15.59
C LYS A 201 -17.82 5.69 -16.69
N LEU A 202 -18.38 5.21 -17.81
CA LEU A 202 -18.72 6.06 -18.95
C LEU A 202 -19.68 7.20 -18.58
N GLU A 203 -20.61 6.96 -17.64
CA GLU A 203 -21.56 7.99 -17.19
C GLU A 203 -20.88 9.20 -16.52
N PHE A 204 -19.67 9.02 -15.96
CA PHE A 204 -18.89 10.11 -15.36
C PHE A 204 -18.26 11.04 -16.39
N TYR A 205 -18.12 10.58 -17.64
CA TYR A 205 -17.62 11.39 -18.75
C TYR A 205 -18.75 12.10 -19.51
N GLY A 206 -19.99 11.65 -19.30
CA GLY A 206 -21.20 12.16 -19.96
C GLY A 206 -22.26 11.06 -20.02
N LYS A 207 -23.52 11.41 -19.76
CA LYS A 207 -24.61 10.42 -19.72
C LYS A 207 -24.82 9.73 -21.07
N GLU A 208 -24.58 10.43 -22.17
CA GLU A 208 -24.71 9.88 -23.51
C GLU A 208 -23.75 8.70 -23.75
N PHE A 209 -22.56 8.72 -23.17
CA PHE A 209 -21.56 7.67 -23.38
C PHE A 209 -21.94 6.35 -22.70
N ALA A 210 -22.83 6.38 -21.69
CA ALA A 210 -23.34 5.17 -21.06
C ALA A 210 -24.35 4.41 -21.94
N TYR A 211 -25.06 5.10 -22.83
CA TYR A 211 -26.14 4.53 -23.65
C TYR A 211 -25.72 4.28 -25.10
N PHE A 212 -24.90 5.15 -25.69
CA PHE A 212 -24.41 5.00 -27.06
C PHE A 212 -23.12 4.18 -27.07
N LYS A 213 -23.27 2.86 -27.10
CA LYS A 213 -22.15 1.90 -27.24
C LYS A 213 -21.58 1.96 -28.65
N THR A 214 -20.74 2.94 -28.94
CA THR A 214 -19.83 2.86 -30.07
C THR A 214 -18.75 1.82 -29.74
N GLU A 215 -18.41 0.96 -30.69
CA GLU A 215 -17.38 -0.07 -30.49
C GLU A 215 -16.05 0.57 -30.06
N ASN A 216 -15.42 -0.02 -29.04
CA ASN A 216 -14.08 0.27 -28.50
C ASN A 216 -13.84 1.43 -27.52
N LYS A 217 -14.85 2.12 -26.96
CA LYS A 217 -14.60 3.14 -25.91
C LYS A 217 -14.68 2.56 -24.49
N LYS A 218 -13.53 2.46 -23.77
CA LYS A 218 -13.43 1.81 -22.44
C LYS A 218 -13.01 2.73 -21.30
N ASN A 219 -12.41 3.88 -21.60
CA ASN A 219 -11.87 4.85 -20.64
C ASN A 219 -12.00 6.29 -21.16
N LEU A 220 -11.64 7.27 -20.34
CA LEU A 220 -11.70 8.70 -20.71
C LEU A 220 -10.87 9.01 -21.96
N GLY A 221 -9.64 8.50 -22.07
CA GLY A 221 -8.77 8.71 -23.23
C GLY A 221 -9.40 8.27 -24.55
N ASP A 222 -10.07 7.12 -24.57
CA ASP A 222 -10.81 6.65 -25.76
C ASP A 222 -11.98 7.60 -26.11
N ILE A 223 -12.70 8.10 -25.10
CA ILE A 223 -13.80 9.07 -25.28
C ILE A 223 -13.29 10.37 -25.90
N LEU A 224 -12.19 10.90 -25.36
CA LEU A 224 -11.60 12.16 -25.81
C LEU A 224 -11.03 12.03 -27.23
N SER A 225 -10.33 10.93 -27.50
CA SER A 225 -9.72 10.68 -28.82
C SER A 225 -10.78 10.54 -29.92
N ALA A 226 -11.92 9.92 -29.59
CA ALA A 226 -13.02 9.76 -30.52
C ALA A 226 -13.95 10.99 -30.61
N ASN A 227 -13.84 11.95 -29.69
CA ASN A 227 -14.65 13.17 -29.70
C ASN A 227 -13.80 14.41 -29.31
N PRO A 228 -12.75 14.79 -30.06
CA PRO A 228 -11.84 15.87 -29.67
C PRO A 228 -12.55 17.20 -29.40
N GLN A 229 -13.60 17.50 -30.17
CA GLN A 229 -14.42 18.70 -30.06
C GLN A 229 -15.22 18.80 -28.75
N LYS A 230 -15.42 17.68 -28.05
CA LYS A 230 -16.11 17.63 -26.75
C LYS A 230 -15.15 17.60 -25.55
N LYS A 231 -13.83 17.64 -25.79
CA LYS A 231 -12.82 17.45 -24.75
C LYS A 231 -13.05 18.35 -23.53
N ASP A 232 -13.18 19.65 -23.76
CA ASP A 232 -13.33 20.63 -22.69
C ASP A 232 -14.62 20.46 -21.90
N GLU A 233 -15.72 20.13 -22.58
CA GLU A 233 -17.02 19.88 -21.95
C GLU A 233 -16.96 18.65 -21.03
N VAL A 234 -16.41 17.55 -21.54
CA VAL A 234 -16.25 16.27 -20.81
C VAL A 234 -15.35 16.47 -19.58
N LEU A 235 -14.23 17.16 -19.73
CA LEU A 235 -13.29 17.38 -18.64
C LEU A 235 -13.88 18.32 -17.57
N LYS A 236 -14.57 19.40 -17.96
CA LYS A 236 -15.28 20.29 -17.03
C LYS A 236 -16.38 19.55 -16.26
N HIS A 237 -17.13 18.69 -16.95
CA HIS A 237 -18.14 17.84 -16.32
C HIS A 237 -17.52 16.90 -15.28
N LEU A 238 -16.46 16.18 -15.66
CA LEU A 238 -15.76 15.26 -14.76
C LEU A 238 -15.13 15.99 -13.58
N ALA A 239 -14.51 17.15 -13.78
CA ALA A 239 -13.94 17.98 -12.72
C ALA A 239 -14.99 18.39 -11.68
N SER A 240 -16.17 18.81 -12.13
CA SER A 240 -17.31 19.14 -11.26
C SER A 240 -17.75 17.94 -10.41
N ILE A 241 -17.80 16.74 -11.00
CA ILE A 241 -18.11 15.51 -10.26
C ILE A 241 -17.01 15.20 -9.23
N LEU A 242 -15.74 15.25 -9.64
CA LEU A 242 -14.60 14.97 -8.77
C LEU A 242 -14.56 15.93 -7.59
N ASN A 243 -14.77 17.24 -7.78
CA ASN A 243 -14.82 18.20 -6.69
C ASN A 243 -15.91 17.84 -5.66
N ARG A 244 -17.11 17.42 -6.10
CA ARG A 244 -18.14 16.91 -5.16
C ARG A 244 -17.71 15.65 -4.41
N MET A 245 -16.90 14.78 -5.03
CA MET A 245 -16.34 13.61 -4.36
C MET A 245 -15.25 13.99 -3.35
N VAL A 246 -14.45 15.01 -3.64
CA VAL A 246 -13.45 15.58 -2.73
C VAL A 246 -14.14 16.17 -1.49
N ASP A 247 -15.16 17.02 -1.67
CA ASP A 247 -15.93 17.63 -0.58
C ASP A 247 -16.55 16.59 0.36
N LYS A 248 -16.89 15.42 -0.19
CA LYS A 248 -17.47 14.27 0.52
C LYS A 248 -16.44 13.28 1.03
N GLN A 249 -15.14 13.59 0.91
CA GLN A 249 -14.03 12.77 1.37
C GLN A 249 -14.00 11.35 0.77
N LEU A 250 -14.40 11.20 -0.48
CA LEU A 250 -14.50 9.90 -1.17
C LEU A 250 -13.20 9.44 -1.84
N LEU A 251 -12.12 10.21 -1.68
CA LEU A 251 -10.82 9.94 -2.30
C LEU A 251 -10.15 8.66 -1.80
N GLY A 252 -10.63 8.05 -0.71
CA GLY A 252 -10.14 6.73 -0.25
C GLY A 252 -10.63 5.54 -1.10
N LEU A 253 -11.57 5.76 -2.03
CA LEU A 253 -12.14 4.69 -2.86
C LEU A 253 -11.34 4.53 -4.16
N ALA A 254 -10.87 3.32 -4.47
CA ALA A 254 -10.11 3.03 -5.69
C ALA A 254 -10.87 3.43 -6.97
N PHE A 255 -12.21 3.34 -6.94
CA PHE A 255 -13.05 3.75 -8.08
C PHE A 255 -12.88 5.24 -8.38
N VAL A 256 -12.93 6.07 -7.33
CA VAL A 256 -12.76 7.53 -7.42
C VAL A 256 -11.34 7.88 -7.83
N GLN A 257 -10.35 7.20 -7.25
CA GLN A 257 -8.93 7.40 -7.58
C GLN A 257 -8.64 7.10 -9.06
N THR A 258 -9.33 6.13 -9.65
CA THR A 258 -9.20 5.83 -11.09
C THR A 258 -9.74 6.97 -11.95
N LEU A 259 -10.93 7.51 -11.62
CA LEU A 259 -11.48 8.67 -12.32
C LEU A 259 -10.59 9.91 -12.18
N LEU A 260 -10.05 10.13 -10.98
CA LEU A 260 -9.14 11.24 -10.71
C LEU A 260 -7.82 11.10 -11.50
N TRP A 261 -7.24 9.90 -11.54
CA TRP A 261 -6.05 9.64 -12.35
C TRP A 261 -6.30 9.89 -13.84
N GLU A 262 -7.40 9.36 -14.38
CA GLU A 262 -7.77 9.58 -15.78
C GLU A 262 -7.94 11.07 -16.09
N TYR A 263 -8.61 11.83 -15.21
CA TYR A 263 -8.73 13.29 -15.35
C TYR A 263 -7.35 13.98 -15.39
N LEU A 264 -6.47 13.69 -14.42
CA LEU A 264 -5.15 14.34 -14.33
C LEU A 264 -4.21 14.01 -15.51
N CYS A 265 -4.47 12.93 -16.24
CA CYS A 265 -3.72 12.56 -17.44
C CYS A 265 -4.15 13.36 -18.69
N HIS A 266 -5.36 13.93 -18.69
CA HIS A 266 -5.96 14.53 -19.89
C HIS A 266 -6.33 16.01 -19.74
N ALA A 267 -6.45 16.50 -18.50
CA ALA A 267 -6.72 17.90 -18.20
C ALA A 267 -5.52 18.80 -18.52
N GLU A 268 -5.82 20.05 -18.85
CA GLU A 268 -4.82 21.09 -19.10
C GLU A 268 -4.09 21.48 -17.80
N HIS A 269 -2.93 22.12 -17.94
CA HIS A 269 -2.04 22.41 -16.80
C HIS A 269 -2.74 23.16 -15.66
N ASP A 270 -3.47 24.24 -15.98
CA ASP A 270 -4.13 25.08 -14.96
C ASP A 270 -5.24 24.33 -14.22
N ASP A 271 -6.03 23.54 -14.93
CA ASP A 271 -7.08 22.68 -14.37
C ASP A 271 -6.49 21.61 -13.44
N VAL A 272 -5.37 21.00 -13.86
CA VAL A 272 -4.61 20.06 -13.03
C VAL A 272 -4.12 20.74 -11.74
N MET A 273 -3.57 21.96 -11.83
CA MET A 273 -3.10 22.71 -10.67
C MET A 273 -4.24 23.05 -9.70
N GLN A 274 -5.41 23.43 -10.21
CA GLN A 274 -6.59 23.66 -9.39
C GLN A 274 -7.03 22.36 -8.67
N MET A 275 -7.07 21.24 -9.38
CA MET A 275 -7.42 19.95 -8.79
C MET A 275 -6.40 19.51 -7.73
N ILE A 276 -5.10 19.72 -7.96
CA ILE A 276 -4.04 19.44 -6.97
C ILE A 276 -4.29 20.18 -5.66
N ALA A 277 -4.66 21.46 -5.73
CA ALA A 277 -4.95 22.25 -4.53
C ALA A 277 -6.10 21.68 -3.70
N ASN A 278 -7.08 21.03 -4.35
CA ASN A 278 -8.25 20.42 -3.71
C ASN A 278 -7.95 19.04 -3.11
N VAL A 279 -7.04 18.26 -3.71
CA VAL A 279 -6.79 16.86 -3.30
C VAL A 279 -5.58 16.66 -2.39
N ARG A 280 -4.64 17.62 -2.33
CA ARG A 280 -3.34 17.48 -1.62
C ARG A 280 -3.47 17.05 -0.15
N ASP A 281 -4.53 17.47 0.55
CA ASP A 281 -4.73 17.17 1.98
C ASP A 281 -5.20 15.72 2.20
N ALA A 282 -5.67 15.03 1.15
CA ALA A 282 -6.12 13.65 1.19
C ALA A 282 -5.02 12.64 0.81
N SER A 283 -3.77 13.07 0.75
CA SER A 283 -2.63 12.26 0.28
C SER A 283 -2.55 10.89 0.96
N LEU A 284 -2.76 10.82 2.28
CA LEU A 284 -2.73 9.55 3.01
C LEU A 284 -3.84 8.59 2.57
N ALA A 285 -5.06 9.08 2.31
CA ALA A 285 -6.16 8.25 1.83
C ALA A 285 -5.92 7.72 0.41
N LEU A 286 -5.16 8.47 -0.40
CA LEU A 286 -4.79 8.10 -1.76
C LEU A 286 -3.67 7.04 -1.79
N LEU A 287 -2.85 6.90 -0.74
CA LEU A 287 -1.71 5.96 -0.75
C LEU A 287 -2.09 4.48 -0.80
N ALA A 288 -3.34 4.13 -0.44
CA ALA A 288 -3.78 2.75 -0.30
C ALA A 288 -3.85 1.96 -1.63
N THR A 289 -3.77 2.63 -2.79
CA THR A 289 -3.82 1.96 -4.10
C THR A 289 -2.76 2.49 -5.06
N ARG A 290 -2.51 1.75 -6.15
CA ARG A 290 -1.58 2.15 -7.21
C ARG A 290 -2.03 3.44 -7.91
N ASN A 291 -3.32 3.58 -8.24
CA ASN A 291 -3.84 4.78 -8.90
C ASN A 291 -3.81 5.99 -7.97
N GLY A 292 -4.17 5.82 -6.70
CA GLY A 292 -4.05 6.91 -5.73
C GLY A 292 -2.60 7.33 -5.49
N ALA A 293 -1.65 6.39 -5.45
CA ALA A 293 -0.23 6.73 -5.41
C ALA A 293 0.24 7.49 -6.66
N ARG A 294 -0.23 7.13 -7.87
CA ARG A 294 0.03 7.87 -9.13
C ARG A 294 -0.52 9.28 -9.08
N VAL A 295 -1.74 9.46 -8.55
CA VAL A 295 -2.35 10.78 -8.32
C VAL A 295 -1.43 11.62 -7.42
N VAL A 296 -1.05 11.11 -6.25
CA VAL A 296 -0.18 11.86 -5.31
C VAL A 296 1.18 12.15 -5.94
N ASN A 297 1.74 11.21 -6.72
CA ASN A 297 2.97 11.40 -7.48
C ASN A 297 2.85 12.62 -8.42
N LYS A 298 1.77 12.69 -9.21
CA LYS A 298 1.47 13.81 -10.11
C LYS A 298 1.28 15.12 -9.32
N CYS A 299 0.60 15.08 -8.17
CA CYS A 299 0.44 16.23 -7.29
C CYS A 299 1.78 16.76 -6.78
N ILE A 300 2.73 15.89 -6.42
CA ILE A 300 4.08 16.31 -6.00
C ILE A 300 4.89 16.82 -7.19
N SER A 301 4.80 16.14 -8.34
CA SER A 301 5.50 16.49 -9.57
C SER A 301 5.14 17.88 -10.09
N LEU A 302 3.88 18.28 -9.99
CA LEU A 302 3.37 19.54 -10.56
C LEU A 302 3.08 20.62 -9.52
N GLY A 303 2.74 20.23 -8.29
CA GLY A 303 2.29 21.14 -7.26
C GLY A 303 3.32 22.20 -6.85
N THR A 304 2.81 23.31 -6.34
CA THR A 304 3.61 24.40 -5.78
C THR A 304 4.38 23.95 -4.53
N PRO A 305 5.38 24.73 -4.05
CA PRO A 305 6.04 24.45 -2.78
C PRO A 305 5.05 24.30 -1.59
N LYS A 306 3.94 25.05 -1.62
CA LYS A 306 2.87 24.95 -0.61
C LYS A 306 2.16 23.60 -0.69
N ASP A 307 1.88 23.11 -1.90
CA ASP A 307 1.25 21.81 -2.12
C ASP A 307 2.14 20.68 -1.62
N LYS A 308 3.40 20.65 -2.09
CA LYS A 308 4.42 19.68 -1.67
C LYS A 308 4.55 19.62 -0.15
N LYS A 309 4.63 20.77 0.52
CA LYS A 309 4.70 20.87 1.98
C LYS A 309 3.46 20.31 2.69
N ARG A 310 2.26 20.53 2.14
CA ARG A 310 1.02 19.96 2.72
C ARG A 310 0.95 18.46 2.55
N ILE A 311 1.32 17.94 1.38
CA ILE A 311 1.41 16.49 1.11
C ILE A 311 2.37 15.84 2.11
N ILE A 312 3.59 16.36 2.28
CA ILE A 312 4.57 15.84 3.24
C ILE A 312 4.01 15.82 4.67
N LYS A 313 3.30 16.88 5.09
CA LYS A 313 2.67 16.93 6.43
C LYS A 313 1.59 15.88 6.64
N CYS A 314 0.85 15.49 5.60
CA CYS A 314 -0.13 14.41 5.68
C CYS A 314 0.50 13.02 5.88
N LEU A 315 1.79 12.87 5.58
CA LEU A 315 2.53 11.62 5.71
C LEU A 315 3.29 11.48 7.04
N LYS A 316 3.22 12.50 7.90
CA LYS A 316 3.88 12.49 9.20
C LYS A 316 3.45 11.26 10.01
N ASP A 317 4.41 10.63 10.70
CA ASP A 317 4.24 9.42 11.51
C ASP A 317 3.81 8.19 10.68
N LYS A 318 3.87 8.30 9.34
CA LYS A 318 3.45 7.28 8.36
C LYS A 318 4.48 7.06 7.25
N VAL A 319 5.68 7.63 7.38
CA VAL A 319 6.73 7.52 6.36
C VAL A 319 7.21 6.08 6.21
N LEU A 320 7.46 5.37 7.32
CA LEU A 320 7.86 3.96 7.27
C LEU A 320 6.77 3.08 6.63
N ASP A 321 5.52 3.27 7.04
CA ASP A 321 4.36 2.58 6.46
C ASP A 321 4.30 2.81 4.94
N ALA A 322 4.52 4.05 4.50
CA ALA A 322 4.52 4.40 3.07
C ALA A 322 5.69 3.76 2.31
N CYS A 323 6.92 3.76 2.85
CA CYS A 323 8.08 3.07 2.26
C CYS A 323 7.83 1.57 2.05
N ASN A 324 7.14 0.93 2.99
CA ASN A 324 6.87 -0.51 2.95
C ASN A 324 5.56 -0.87 2.23
N HIS A 325 4.74 0.12 1.86
CA HIS A 325 3.50 -0.12 1.14
C HIS A 325 3.75 -0.48 -0.35
N PRO A 326 3.00 -1.42 -0.96
CA PRO A 326 3.16 -1.83 -2.36
C PRO A 326 3.08 -0.71 -3.41
N SER A 327 2.49 0.43 -3.05
CA SER A 327 2.43 1.62 -3.92
C SER A 327 2.88 2.91 -3.23
N GLY A 328 2.97 2.93 -1.89
CA GLY A 328 3.29 4.15 -1.15
C GLY A 328 4.73 4.61 -1.34
N TYR A 329 5.64 3.66 -1.56
CA TYR A 329 7.07 3.93 -1.74
C TYR A 329 7.36 4.87 -2.92
N LEU A 330 6.53 4.83 -3.96
CA LEU A 330 6.61 5.72 -5.12
C LEU A 330 6.43 7.19 -4.74
N VAL A 331 5.54 7.46 -3.79
CA VAL A 331 5.28 8.82 -3.31
C VAL A 331 6.48 9.33 -2.52
N ILE A 332 7.09 8.48 -1.69
CA ILE A 332 8.31 8.84 -0.96
C ILE A 332 9.46 9.09 -1.94
N MET A 333 9.69 8.20 -2.92
CA MET A 333 10.67 8.44 -3.99
C MET A 333 10.45 9.77 -4.70
N ARG A 334 9.21 10.07 -5.08
CA ARG A 334 8.92 11.33 -5.76
C ARG A 334 9.19 12.54 -4.89
N ILE A 335 8.90 12.47 -3.58
CA ILE A 335 9.26 13.55 -2.64
C ILE A 335 10.77 13.78 -2.65
N LEU A 336 11.56 12.71 -2.57
CA LEU A 336 13.03 12.79 -2.61
C LEU A 336 13.54 13.37 -3.94
N ASP A 337 12.86 13.03 -5.04
CA ASP A 337 13.29 13.41 -6.39
C ASP A 337 12.99 14.86 -6.76
N VAL A 338 11.92 15.51 -6.26
CA VAL A 338 11.46 16.81 -6.82
C VAL A 338 11.16 17.91 -5.79
N VAL A 339 11.38 17.67 -4.50
CA VAL A 339 11.17 18.69 -3.46
C VAL A 339 12.46 19.46 -3.21
N ASP A 340 12.48 20.74 -3.58
CA ASP A 340 13.67 21.61 -3.46
C ASP A 340 14.03 21.96 -2.01
N ASP A 341 13.04 21.99 -1.10
CA ASP A 341 13.21 22.19 0.34
C ASP A 341 13.72 20.90 1.00
N THR A 342 15.01 20.64 0.85
CA THR A 342 15.70 19.46 1.38
C THR A 342 15.72 19.44 2.90
N VAL A 343 15.68 20.60 3.57
CA VAL A 343 15.57 20.69 5.04
C VAL A 343 14.24 20.13 5.53
N LEU A 344 13.14 20.45 4.84
CA LEU A 344 11.83 19.86 5.13
C LEU A 344 11.85 18.34 4.92
N VAL A 345 12.43 17.86 3.81
CA VAL A 345 12.52 16.43 3.51
C VAL A 345 13.36 15.70 4.57
N GLN A 346 14.50 16.26 4.97
CA GLN A 346 15.32 15.70 6.05
C GLN A 346 14.54 15.61 7.36
N LYS A 347 13.85 16.68 7.76
CA LYS A 347 13.13 16.75 9.05
C LYS A 347 11.86 15.91 9.11
N SER A 348 11.14 15.76 7.99
CA SER A 348 9.82 15.13 7.98
C SER A 348 9.80 13.75 7.34
N ILE A 349 10.79 13.40 6.51
CA ILE A 349 10.85 12.09 5.85
C ILE A 349 12.04 11.31 6.41
N LEU A 350 13.27 11.80 6.20
CA LEU A 350 14.47 11.03 6.57
C LEU A 350 14.62 10.87 8.09
N ALA A 351 14.21 11.87 8.87
CA ALA A 351 14.24 11.81 10.32
C ALA A 351 13.46 10.63 10.90
N GLU A 352 12.26 10.36 10.36
CA GLU A 352 11.40 9.23 10.78
C GLU A 352 11.98 7.87 10.38
N LEU A 353 12.86 7.82 9.38
CA LEU A 353 13.45 6.56 8.90
C LEU A 353 14.72 6.16 9.66
N ASN A 354 15.37 7.06 10.40
CA ASN A 354 16.68 6.83 11.02
C ASN A 354 16.74 5.57 11.88
N ASP A 355 15.74 5.38 12.75
CA ASP A 355 15.69 4.24 13.68
C ASP A 355 15.19 2.94 13.00
N HIS A 356 14.92 3.01 11.70
CA HIS A 356 14.31 1.94 10.91
C HIS A 356 15.09 1.64 9.62
N LEU A 357 16.28 2.22 9.43
CA LEU A 357 17.04 2.11 8.17
C LEU A 357 17.35 0.65 7.80
N LEU A 358 17.69 -0.20 8.77
CA LEU A 358 17.89 -1.62 8.52
C LEU A 358 16.62 -2.29 7.98
N ALA A 359 15.48 -2.08 8.67
CA ALA A 359 14.19 -2.64 8.25
C ALA A 359 13.78 -2.15 6.85
N VAL A 360 14.04 -0.87 6.54
CA VAL A 360 13.79 -0.29 5.21
C VAL A 360 14.70 -0.94 4.17
N ALA A 361 16.01 -1.05 4.43
CA ALA A 361 16.98 -1.65 3.52
C ALA A 361 16.69 -3.13 3.23
N MET A 362 16.15 -3.84 4.21
CA MET A 362 15.77 -5.26 4.12
C MET A 362 14.37 -5.48 3.53
N HIS A 363 13.58 -4.43 3.28
CA HIS A 363 12.22 -4.57 2.76
C HIS A 363 12.16 -4.49 1.21
N PRO A 364 11.33 -5.32 0.53
CA PRO A 364 11.26 -5.35 -0.92
C PRO A 364 10.97 -4.01 -1.63
N THR A 365 10.11 -3.18 -1.04
CA THR A 365 9.82 -1.83 -1.56
C THR A 365 10.63 -0.75 -0.85
N GLY A 366 10.94 -0.95 0.44
CA GLY A 366 11.65 0.04 1.26
C GLY A 366 13.05 0.28 0.72
N ARG A 367 13.76 -0.79 0.34
CA ARG A 367 15.10 -0.71 -0.25
C ARG A 367 15.12 0.18 -1.48
N LYS A 368 14.06 0.16 -2.28
CA LYS A 368 14.00 0.94 -3.51
C LYS A 368 14.03 2.43 -3.22
N VAL A 369 13.43 2.89 -2.11
CA VAL A 369 13.43 4.30 -1.70
C VAL A 369 14.86 4.77 -1.44
N LEU A 370 15.66 3.96 -0.74
CA LEU A 370 17.08 4.23 -0.52
C LEU A 370 17.86 4.17 -1.84
N LEU A 371 17.66 3.13 -2.64
CA LEU A 371 18.35 2.94 -3.91
C LEU A 371 18.05 4.05 -4.93
N GLN A 372 16.89 4.69 -4.87
CA GLN A 372 16.57 5.85 -5.72
C GLN A 372 17.44 7.07 -5.38
N LEU A 373 17.85 7.25 -4.11
CA LEU A 373 18.80 8.30 -3.72
C LEU A 373 20.22 8.02 -4.23
N PHE A 374 20.66 6.77 -4.20
CA PHE A 374 22.02 6.39 -4.60
C PHE A 374 22.19 6.19 -6.12
N SER A 375 21.20 5.55 -6.74
CA SER A 375 21.21 5.05 -8.12
C SER A 375 19.85 5.34 -8.77
N PRO A 376 19.54 6.63 -9.05
CA PRO A 376 18.23 7.06 -9.53
C PRO A 376 17.87 6.42 -10.87
N LEU A 377 16.60 6.03 -11.04
CA LEU A 377 16.03 5.52 -12.31
C LEU A 377 16.75 4.28 -12.88
N LYS A 378 17.43 3.51 -12.04
CA LYS A 378 18.18 2.32 -12.47
C LYS A 378 17.24 1.13 -12.69
N ASN A 379 17.19 0.63 -13.92
CA ASN A 379 16.39 -0.53 -14.34
C ASN A 379 16.67 -1.82 -13.55
N LYS A 380 17.84 -1.91 -12.92
CA LYS A 380 18.18 -3.00 -11.99
C LYS A 380 17.26 -3.03 -10.77
N TYR A 381 16.84 -1.86 -10.28
CA TYR A 381 16.11 -1.71 -9.01
C TYR A 381 14.64 -1.36 -9.21
N LEU A 382 14.30 -0.76 -10.35
CA LEU A 382 12.97 -0.26 -10.67
C LEU A 382 12.38 -0.97 -11.90
N SER A 383 11.05 -1.16 -11.87
CA SER A 383 10.33 -1.66 -13.03
C SER A 383 10.17 -0.55 -14.09
N PRO A 384 9.91 -0.90 -15.36
CA PRO A 384 9.63 0.10 -16.40
C PRO A 384 8.51 1.07 -16.00
N ASP A 385 7.42 0.59 -15.41
CA ASP A 385 6.31 1.45 -14.95
C ASP A 385 6.73 2.40 -13.81
N ASP A 386 7.64 1.98 -12.93
CA ASP A 386 8.18 2.86 -11.88
C ASP A 386 9.07 3.95 -12.49
N ILE A 387 9.90 3.60 -13.48
CA ILE A 387 10.78 4.55 -14.19
C ILE A 387 9.95 5.58 -14.96
N ASP A 388 8.96 5.12 -15.71
CA ASP A 388 8.06 5.99 -16.48
C ASP A 388 7.32 6.95 -15.54
N LEU A 389 6.82 6.45 -14.41
CA LEU A 389 6.14 7.27 -13.42
C LEU A 389 7.07 8.27 -12.74
N LEU A 390 8.36 7.94 -12.55
CA LEU A 390 9.38 8.77 -11.88
C LEU A 390 10.17 9.66 -12.84
N ALA A 391 9.90 9.62 -14.14
CA ALA A 391 10.53 10.47 -15.13
C ALA A 391 10.48 11.97 -14.70
N PRO A 392 11.46 12.79 -15.15
CA PRO A 392 11.51 14.21 -14.85
C PRO A 392 10.15 14.87 -15.13
N PRO A 393 9.57 15.59 -14.15
CA PRO A 393 8.26 16.21 -14.35
C PRO A 393 8.40 17.35 -15.34
N MET A 394 7.53 17.38 -16.34
CA MET A 394 7.53 18.39 -17.39
C MET A 394 6.28 19.28 -17.29
N VAL A 395 6.45 20.58 -17.53
CA VAL A 395 5.39 21.60 -17.60
C VAL A 395 5.55 22.46 -18.86
N PRO A 396 4.49 23.09 -19.37
CA PRO A 396 4.60 24.05 -20.46
C PRO A 396 5.55 25.20 -20.09
N SER A 397 6.35 25.69 -21.03
CA SER A 397 7.24 26.83 -20.81
C SER A 397 6.43 28.10 -20.57
N PRO A 398 6.81 28.96 -19.59
CA PRO A 398 6.19 30.27 -19.41
C PRO A 398 6.32 31.18 -20.63
N GLU A 399 7.35 30.97 -21.46
CA GLU A 399 7.64 31.79 -22.65
C GLU A 399 6.93 31.25 -23.91
N ASP A 400 6.68 29.94 -23.97
CA ASP A 400 6.12 29.25 -25.12
C ASP A 400 5.39 27.97 -24.67
N ALA A 401 4.06 28.04 -24.57
CA ALA A 401 3.24 26.94 -24.07
C ALA A 401 3.31 25.67 -24.94
N THR A 402 3.86 25.74 -26.16
CA THR A 402 4.06 24.56 -27.02
C THR A 402 5.31 23.76 -26.66
N LYS A 403 6.22 24.35 -25.88
CA LYS A 403 7.46 23.70 -25.41
C LYS A 403 7.30 23.21 -23.98
N MET A 404 7.84 22.04 -23.69
CA MET A 404 7.85 21.45 -22.36
C MET A 404 9.22 21.65 -21.70
N VAL A 405 9.22 22.10 -20.44
CA VAL A 405 10.41 22.31 -19.61
C VAL A 405 10.30 21.55 -18.29
N VAL A 406 11.42 21.28 -17.63
CA VAL A 406 11.44 20.56 -16.35
C VAL A 406 10.83 21.39 -15.22
N ASN A 407 10.08 20.74 -14.32
CA ASN A 407 9.37 21.39 -13.20
C ASN A 407 10.11 21.26 -11.85
N TYR A 408 11.38 21.63 -11.83
CA TYR A 408 12.16 21.81 -10.61
C TYR A 408 13.17 22.93 -10.80
N LYS A 409 13.48 23.64 -9.71
CA LYS A 409 14.44 24.75 -9.75
C LYS A 409 15.86 24.30 -9.37
N LYS A 410 15.95 23.35 -8.44
CA LYS A 410 17.23 22.77 -8.01
C LYS A 410 17.62 21.62 -8.93
N ASP A 411 18.89 21.60 -9.32
CA ASP A 411 19.49 20.47 -10.03
C ASP A 411 19.27 19.15 -9.25
N PRO A 412 18.83 18.06 -9.92
CA PRO A 412 18.55 16.79 -9.24
C PRO A 412 19.73 16.17 -8.52
N GLU A 413 20.95 16.29 -9.04
CA GLU A 413 22.14 15.73 -8.39
C GLU A 413 22.47 16.50 -7.12
N SER A 414 22.46 17.83 -7.20
CA SER A 414 22.66 18.72 -6.04
C SER A 414 21.66 18.42 -4.92
N ARG A 415 20.38 18.20 -5.25
CA ARG A 415 19.34 17.80 -4.28
C ARG A 415 19.69 16.47 -3.61
N ARG A 416 20.09 15.45 -4.38
CA ARG A 416 20.46 14.13 -3.85
C ARG A 416 21.66 14.22 -2.92
N GLU A 417 22.70 14.97 -3.29
CA GLU A 417 23.89 15.16 -2.44
C GLU A 417 23.53 15.80 -1.09
N GLU A 418 22.66 16.82 -1.08
CA GLU A 418 22.19 17.43 0.17
C GLU A 418 21.43 16.44 1.06
N LEU A 419 20.60 15.57 0.49
CA LEU A 419 19.85 14.55 1.23
C LEU A 419 20.79 13.45 1.75
N LEU A 420 21.71 12.96 0.90
CA LEU A 420 22.67 11.92 1.25
C LEU A 420 23.66 12.38 2.32
N LYS A 421 24.06 13.66 2.35
CA LYS A 421 24.95 14.20 3.38
C LYS A 421 24.47 13.92 4.80
N GLY A 422 23.14 13.97 5.04
CA GLY A 422 22.55 13.68 6.35
C GLY A 422 22.25 12.20 6.60
N LEU A 423 22.09 11.41 5.54
CA LEU A 423 21.63 10.02 5.61
C LEU A 423 22.79 9.02 5.57
N LEU A 424 23.83 9.29 4.78
CA LEU A 424 24.95 8.37 4.54
C LEU A 424 25.65 7.94 5.84
N PRO A 425 26.04 8.84 6.77
CA PRO A 425 26.71 8.42 8.00
C PRO A 425 25.90 7.41 8.84
N LYS A 426 24.57 7.56 8.85
CA LYS A 426 23.67 6.65 9.56
C LYS A 426 23.52 5.32 8.85
N LEU A 427 23.51 5.33 7.53
CA LEU A 427 23.52 4.10 6.74
C LEU A 427 24.85 3.36 6.89
N GLU A 428 25.98 4.07 6.98
CA GLU A 428 27.28 3.47 7.27
C GLU A 428 27.30 2.78 8.65
N GLU A 429 26.81 3.46 9.69
CA GLU A 429 26.64 2.87 11.03
C GLU A 429 25.78 1.60 10.99
N VAL A 430 24.63 1.66 10.32
CA VAL A 430 23.74 0.50 10.15
C VAL A 430 24.41 -0.62 9.36
N CYS A 431 25.19 -0.30 8.33
CA CYS A 431 25.91 -1.28 7.53
C CYS A 431 27.01 -1.96 8.35
N ALA A 432 27.80 -1.19 9.12
CA ALA A 432 28.84 -1.73 9.97
C ALA A 432 28.25 -2.65 11.04
N ALA A 433 27.17 -2.24 11.70
CA ALA A 433 26.53 -3.02 12.76
C ALA A 433 25.81 -4.30 12.27
N ASN A 434 25.41 -4.37 10.99
CA ASN A 434 24.57 -5.46 10.45
C ASN A 434 25.15 -6.09 9.18
N MET A 435 26.47 -6.04 9.00
CA MET A 435 27.16 -6.42 7.77
C MET A 435 26.78 -7.84 7.28
N THR A 436 26.87 -8.83 8.16
CA THR A 436 26.58 -10.24 7.84
C THR A 436 25.13 -10.45 7.39
N GLU A 437 24.17 -9.82 8.07
CA GLU A 437 22.75 -9.91 7.72
C GLU A 437 22.47 -9.27 6.35
N LEU A 438 23.04 -8.10 6.10
CA LEU A 438 22.90 -7.39 4.82
C LEU A 438 23.51 -8.17 3.66
N LEU A 439 24.70 -8.76 3.84
CA LEU A 439 25.36 -9.58 2.82
C LEU A 439 24.51 -10.80 2.43
N ARG A 440 23.87 -11.45 3.40
CA ARG A 440 23.01 -12.63 3.19
C ARG A 440 21.60 -12.29 2.70
N SER A 441 21.24 -11.02 2.61
CA SER A 441 19.92 -10.57 2.17
C SER A 441 19.87 -10.28 0.67
N LYS A 442 18.81 -10.74 -0.02
CA LYS A 442 18.59 -10.40 -1.44
C LYS A 442 18.32 -8.90 -1.61
N GLU A 443 17.58 -8.32 -0.67
CA GLU A 443 17.21 -6.92 -0.56
C GLU A 443 18.40 -6.07 -0.08
N GLY A 444 18.94 -6.42 1.09
CA GLY A 444 19.91 -5.61 1.83
C GLY A 444 21.23 -5.43 1.08
N ARG A 445 21.69 -6.46 0.37
CA ARG A 445 22.95 -6.40 -0.39
C ARG A 445 22.99 -5.31 -1.45
N ASP A 446 21.85 -4.96 -2.05
CA ASP A 446 21.81 -3.92 -3.07
C ASP A 446 22.03 -2.54 -2.44
N VAL A 447 21.41 -2.29 -1.28
CA VAL A 447 21.60 -1.06 -0.51
C VAL A 447 23.03 -0.99 0.00
N LEU A 448 23.55 -2.08 0.58
CA LEU A 448 24.93 -2.18 1.06
C LEU A 448 25.92 -1.80 -0.05
N VAL A 449 25.84 -2.42 -1.23
CA VAL A 449 26.76 -2.12 -2.34
C VAL A 449 26.71 -0.64 -2.74
N GLU A 450 25.52 -0.05 -2.83
CA GLU A 450 25.39 1.36 -3.22
C GLU A 450 25.84 2.35 -2.12
N VAL A 451 25.74 1.97 -0.83
CA VAL A 451 26.35 2.71 0.29
C VAL A 451 27.88 2.63 0.20
N LEU A 452 28.44 1.43 0.03
CA LEU A 452 29.90 1.22 -0.04
C LEU A 452 30.55 1.88 -1.26
N LYS A 453 29.81 2.11 -2.35
CA LYS A 453 30.32 2.92 -3.48
C LYS A 453 30.67 4.35 -3.11
N ARG A 454 30.02 4.88 -2.07
CA ARG A 454 30.19 6.27 -1.60
C ARG A 454 30.86 6.37 -0.25
N SER A 455 31.03 5.24 0.45
CA SER A 455 31.62 5.20 1.78
C SER A 455 33.14 5.21 1.72
N SER A 456 33.74 5.87 2.71
CA SER A 456 35.17 5.76 3.04
C SER A 456 35.36 5.42 4.53
N SER A 457 34.32 4.90 5.18
CA SER A 457 34.32 4.59 6.61
C SER A 457 35.22 3.38 6.93
N GLU A 458 36.15 3.58 7.86
CA GLU A 458 37.02 2.51 8.38
C GLU A 458 36.21 1.48 9.17
N ASP A 459 35.14 1.88 9.86
CA ASP A 459 34.27 0.96 10.60
C ASP A 459 33.53 0.00 9.66
N VAL A 460 33.00 0.53 8.55
CA VAL A 460 32.37 -0.29 7.50
C VAL A 460 33.39 -1.22 6.86
N GLN A 461 34.63 -0.74 6.63
CA GLN A 461 35.72 -1.56 6.11
C GLN A 461 36.04 -2.73 7.06
N ALA A 462 36.22 -2.43 8.35
CA ALA A 462 36.54 -3.42 9.36
C ALA A 462 35.42 -4.46 9.48
N ALA A 463 34.16 -4.03 9.55
CA ALA A 463 33.01 -4.93 9.60
C ALA A 463 32.90 -5.82 8.36
N LEU A 464 33.18 -5.29 7.16
CA LEU A 464 33.18 -6.07 5.92
C LEU A 464 34.27 -7.15 5.93
N ILE A 465 35.49 -6.78 6.34
CA ILE A 465 36.62 -7.71 6.43
C ILE A 465 36.33 -8.80 7.46
N GLU A 466 35.86 -8.41 8.64
CA GLU A 466 35.48 -9.33 9.71
C GLU A 466 34.41 -10.32 9.22
N ALA A 467 33.31 -9.82 8.63
CA ALA A 467 32.24 -10.67 8.13
C ALA A 467 32.71 -11.61 7.00
N ALA A 468 33.59 -11.15 6.11
CA ALA A 468 34.09 -11.96 5.00
C ALA A 468 35.03 -13.10 5.46
N LEU A 469 35.77 -12.88 6.56
CA LEU A 469 36.72 -13.83 7.13
C LEU A 469 36.15 -14.66 8.29
N ALA A 470 34.96 -14.31 8.78
CA ALA A 470 34.32 -15.01 9.87
C ALA A 470 34.01 -16.47 9.51
N GLU A 471 34.32 -17.36 10.47
CA GLU A 471 33.86 -18.74 10.42
C GLU A 471 32.35 -18.81 10.73
N PRO A 472 31.62 -19.78 10.17
CA PRO A 472 30.19 -19.94 10.43
C PRO A 472 29.90 -20.16 11.91
N THR A 473 28.95 -19.40 12.46
CA THR A 473 28.56 -19.50 13.87
C THR A 473 27.45 -20.53 14.12
N GLU A 474 26.69 -20.88 13.06
CA GLU A 474 25.56 -21.79 13.13
C GLU A 474 25.82 -23.07 12.31
N GLU A 475 25.37 -24.21 12.83
CA GLU A 475 25.52 -25.50 12.17
C GLU A 475 24.76 -25.53 10.83
N GLY A 476 25.46 -25.83 9.74
CA GLY A 476 24.89 -25.85 8.39
C GLY A 476 24.89 -24.51 7.65
N GLN A 477 25.43 -23.44 8.26
CA GLN A 477 25.61 -22.16 7.58
C GLN A 477 26.91 -22.14 6.76
N ASP A 478 26.83 -21.75 5.49
CA ASP A 478 28.02 -21.55 4.65
C ASP A 478 28.76 -20.26 5.06
N PRO A 479 30.11 -20.23 5.00
CA PRO A 479 30.87 -18.98 5.05
C PRO A 479 30.40 -17.95 4.01
N ILE A 480 30.64 -16.66 4.25
CA ILE A 480 30.15 -15.58 3.37
C ILE A 480 30.60 -15.75 1.91
N TYR A 481 31.84 -16.19 1.68
CA TYR A 481 32.38 -16.38 0.33
C TYR A 481 31.75 -17.56 -0.43
N SER A 482 31.09 -18.50 0.26
CA SER A 482 30.46 -19.69 -0.35
C SER A 482 28.93 -19.74 -0.19
N ASP A 483 28.34 -18.84 0.59
CA ASP A 483 26.88 -18.72 0.74
C ASP A 483 26.19 -18.33 -0.57
N ALA A 484 24.98 -18.86 -0.81
CA ALA A 484 24.25 -18.69 -2.06
C ALA A 484 23.90 -17.23 -2.42
N ILE A 485 23.72 -16.36 -1.43
CA ILE A 485 23.38 -14.94 -1.59
C ILE A 485 24.59 -14.05 -1.33
N ALA A 486 25.33 -14.32 -0.27
CA ALA A 486 26.42 -13.46 0.19
C ALA A 486 27.62 -13.48 -0.76
N HIS A 487 27.93 -14.60 -1.42
CA HIS A 487 29.01 -14.60 -2.42
C HIS A 487 28.71 -13.63 -3.58
N LEU A 488 27.43 -13.47 -3.97
CA LEU A 488 27.04 -12.52 -5.01
C LEU A 488 27.17 -11.07 -4.52
N ALA A 489 26.85 -10.81 -3.26
CA ALA A 489 27.04 -9.50 -2.64
C ALA A 489 28.54 -9.16 -2.58
N LEU A 490 29.36 -10.06 -2.05
CA LEU A 490 30.80 -9.89 -1.91
C LEU A 490 31.49 -9.67 -3.27
N ARG A 491 31.12 -10.44 -4.29
CA ARG A 491 31.59 -10.23 -5.68
C ARG A 491 31.31 -8.83 -6.18
N ARG A 492 30.11 -8.31 -5.94
CA ARG A 492 29.73 -6.96 -6.38
C ARG A 492 30.49 -5.89 -5.60
N ILE A 493 30.65 -6.06 -4.29
CA ILE A 493 31.45 -5.14 -3.46
C ILE A 493 32.89 -5.07 -4.00
N ILE A 494 33.51 -6.22 -4.23
CA ILE A 494 34.87 -6.29 -4.79
C ILE A 494 34.95 -5.62 -6.16
N LYS A 495 33.98 -5.86 -7.04
CA LYS A 495 34.05 -5.31 -8.41
C LYS A 495 33.74 -3.82 -8.48
N GLU A 496 32.78 -3.36 -7.69
CA GLU A 496 32.13 -2.06 -7.87
C GLU A 496 32.53 -1.01 -6.82
N THR A 497 33.41 -1.32 -5.85
CA THR A 497 33.74 -0.40 -4.74
C THR A 497 35.24 -0.32 -4.44
N ALA A 498 35.64 0.76 -3.77
CA ALA A 498 37.03 0.96 -3.31
C ALA A 498 37.49 -0.03 -2.22
N PHE A 499 36.56 -0.80 -1.63
CA PHE A 499 36.85 -1.79 -0.60
C PHE A 499 37.52 -3.07 -1.14
N SER A 500 37.68 -3.18 -2.46
CA SER A 500 38.38 -4.29 -3.13
C SER A 500 39.81 -4.50 -2.60
N THR A 501 40.62 -3.44 -2.55
CA THR A 501 42.03 -3.54 -2.15
C THR A 501 42.20 -3.90 -0.67
N PRO A 502 41.55 -3.19 0.29
CA PRO A 502 41.64 -3.56 1.70
C PRO A 502 41.18 -4.99 2.00
N LEU A 503 40.12 -5.43 1.32
CA LEU A 503 39.62 -6.80 1.49
C LEU A 503 40.59 -7.84 0.91
N LEU A 504 41.22 -7.56 -0.24
CA LEU A 504 42.23 -8.45 -0.81
C LEU A 504 43.43 -8.60 0.12
N ASP A 505 43.92 -7.49 0.67
CA ASP A 505 45.07 -7.47 1.57
C ASP A 505 44.82 -8.27 2.86
N ALA A 506 43.60 -8.18 3.39
CA ALA A 506 43.19 -8.92 4.58
C ALA A 506 42.92 -10.42 4.29
N ALA A 507 42.35 -10.75 3.13
CA ALA A 507 41.92 -12.10 2.80
C ALA A 507 42.98 -12.95 2.07
N LYS A 508 44.15 -12.39 1.74
CA LYS A 508 45.19 -13.04 0.92
C LYS A 508 45.55 -14.46 1.37
N ASP A 509 45.62 -14.71 2.67
CA ASP A 509 46.01 -16.02 3.23
C ASP A 509 44.84 -17.03 3.20
N SER A 510 43.60 -16.55 3.07
CA SER A 510 42.37 -17.35 2.99
C SER A 510 41.91 -17.63 1.56
N LEU A 511 42.47 -16.96 0.54
CA LEU A 511 42.01 -17.10 -0.86
C LEU A 511 42.10 -18.54 -1.39
N GLY A 512 43.10 -19.31 -0.95
CA GLY A 512 43.23 -20.73 -1.32
C GLY A 512 42.04 -21.56 -0.81
N THR A 513 41.58 -21.29 0.41
CA THR A 513 40.39 -21.90 1.00
C THR A 513 39.12 -21.43 0.30
N TRP A 514 39.01 -20.14 -0.01
CA TRP A 514 37.85 -19.61 -0.72
C TRP A 514 37.68 -20.27 -2.09
N ALA A 515 38.78 -20.40 -2.84
CA ALA A 515 38.81 -21.04 -4.16
C ALA A 515 38.54 -22.55 -4.16
N SER A 516 38.43 -23.20 -2.99
CA SER A 516 38.08 -24.62 -2.91
C SER A 516 36.62 -24.92 -3.28
N SER A 517 35.76 -23.90 -3.24
CA SER A 517 34.35 -23.97 -3.61
C SER A 517 34.08 -23.20 -4.90
N ASN A 518 33.14 -23.68 -5.73
CA ASN A 518 32.81 -22.99 -6.98
C ASN A 518 32.34 -21.53 -6.76
N ARG A 519 31.56 -21.27 -5.71
CA ARG A 519 31.08 -19.92 -5.37
C ARG A 519 32.22 -19.02 -4.87
N GLY A 520 33.06 -19.53 -3.98
CA GLY A 520 34.22 -18.81 -3.49
C GLY A 520 35.24 -18.54 -4.59
N SER A 521 35.40 -19.42 -5.57
CA SER A 521 36.20 -19.14 -6.77
C SER A 521 35.67 -17.94 -7.55
N PHE A 522 34.35 -17.75 -7.66
CA PHE A 522 33.82 -16.53 -8.28
C PHE A 522 34.08 -15.26 -7.45
N VAL A 523 34.25 -15.37 -6.12
CA VAL A 523 34.68 -14.26 -5.25
C VAL A 523 36.16 -13.95 -5.51
N VAL A 524 37.04 -14.96 -5.53
CA VAL A 524 38.47 -14.77 -5.83
C VAL A 524 38.67 -14.18 -7.23
N LEU A 525 37.92 -14.68 -8.22
CA LEU A 525 37.92 -14.14 -9.58
C LEU A 525 37.57 -12.65 -9.59
N ALA A 526 36.63 -12.21 -8.74
CA ALA A 526 36.19 -10.81 -8.69
C ALA A 526 37.33 -9.83 -8.41
N PHE A 527 38.33 -10.21 -7.60
CA PHE A 527 39.52 -9.37 -7.37
C PHE A 527 40.33 -9.13 -8.64
N LEU A 528 40.35 -10.10 -9.56
CA LEU A 528 41.01 -9.99 -10.86
C LEU A 528 40.21 -9.18 -11.89
N GLU A 529 38.93 -8.90 -11.60
CA GLU A 529 38.04 -8.12 -12.48
C GLU A 529 37.61 -6.78 -11.88
N SER A 530 38.18 -6.42 -10.74
CA SER A 530 37.78 -5.24 -9.99
C SER A 530 38.18 -3.96 -10.72
N GLU A 531 37.22 -3.06 -10.94
CA GLU A 531 37.46 -1.75 -11.57
C GLU A 531 38.24 -0.81 -10.65
N HIS A 532 38.12 -1.02 -9.34
CA HIS A 532 38.76 -0.24 -8.27
C HIS A 532 39.83 -1.04 -7.51
N GLY A 533 40.24 -2.20 -8.03
CA GLY A 533 41.17 -3.11 -7.37
C GLY A 533 42.63 -2.68 -7.45
N ALA A 534 43.48 -3.34 -6.66
CA ALA A 534 44.91 -3.14 -6.68
C ALA A 534 45.51 -3.46 -8.08
N LYS A 535 46.42 -2.61 -8.57
CA LYS A 535 47.07 -2.81 -9.88
C LYS A 535 47.84 -4.13 -9.96
N ASP A 536 48.31 -4.63 -8.84
CA ASP A 536 49.04 -5.88 -8.69
C ASP A 536 48.17 -7.03 -8.17
N ALA A 537 46.84 -6.91 -8.19
CA ALA A 537 45.91 -7.95 -7.73
C ALA A 537 46.22 -9.33 -8.33
N SER A 538 46.55 -9.41 -9.62
CA SER A 538 46.94 -10.69 -10.26
C SER A 538 48.18 -11.32 -9.63
N LYS A 539 49.18 -10.52 -9.25
CA LYS A 539 50.39 -11.00 -8.57
C LYS A 539 50.07 -11.48 -7.16
N VAL A 540 49.26 -10.71 -6.41
CA VAL A 540 48.85 -11.05 -5.04
C VAL A 540 48.04 -12.34 -5.04
N VAL A 541 47.02 -12.47 -5.90
CA VAL A 541 46.19 -13.66 -6.02
C VAL A 541 47.01 -14.86 -6.48
N SER A 542 47.88 -14.71 -7.48
CA SER A 542 48.76 -15.81 -7.93
C SER A 542 49.66 -16.33 -6.82
N LYS A 543 50.22 -15.43 -6.00
CA LYS A 543 51.05 -15.80 -4.86
C LYS A 543 50.24 -16.52 -3.78
N ALA A 544 49.06 -16.01 -3.46
CA ALA A 544 48.15 -16.59 -2.47
C ALA A 544 47.68 -18.00 -2.85
N LEU A 545 47.39 -18.24 -4.13
CA LEU A 545 46.89 -19.54 -4.61
C LEU A 545 48.01 -20.57 -4.87
N LYS A 546 49.29 -20.21 -4.71
CA LYS A 546 50.42 -21.06 -5.10
C LYS A 546 50.40 -22.43 -4.41
N SER A 547 50.07 -22.48 -3.12
CA SER A 547 49.99 -23.73 -2.34
C SER A 547 48.78 -24.59 -2.72
N SER A 548 47.65 -23.96 -3.06
CA SER A 548 46.41 -24.63 -3.46
C SER A 548 46.34 -24.96 -4.96
N LEU A 549 47.28 -24.50 -5.78
CA LEU A 549 47.25 -24.67 -7.23
C LEU A 549 47.08 -26.14 -7.70
N PRO A 550 47.73 -27.15 -7.09
CA PRO A 550 47.54 -28.54 -7.48
C PRO A 550 46.11 -29.06 -7.23
N SER A 551 45.47 -28.66 -6.12
CA SER A 551 44.08 -29.07 -5.83
C SER A 551 43.09 -28.33 -6.71
N LEU A 552 43.30 -27.03 -6.96
CA LEU A 552 42.45 -26.22 -7.85
C LEU A 552 42.45 -26.76 -9.28
N LYS A 553 43.59 -27.22 -9.80
CA LYS A 553 43.67 -27.86 -11.13
C LYS A 553 42.78 -29.10 -11.24
N LYS A 554 42.63 -29.89 -10.16
CA LYS A 554 41.74 -31.06 -10.12
C LYS A 554 40.26 -30.66 -10.09
N LEU A 555 39.94 -29.49 -9.56
CA LEU A 555 38.58 -28.95 -9.48
C LEU A 555 38.15 -28.20 -10.74
N ALA A 556 39.07 -27.87 -11.65
CA ALA A 556 38.79 -27.06 -12.84
C ALA A 556 37.75 -27.67 -13.78
N ASP A 557 37.67 -29.00 -13.86
CA ASP A 557 36.72 -29.69 -14.73
C ASP A 557 35.29 -29.70 -14.16
N SER A 558 35.13 -29.57 -12.83
CA SER A 558 33.84 -29.62 -12.14
C SER A 558 33.36 -28.27 -11.60
N GLN A 559 34.27 -27.30 -11.45
CA GLN A 559 33.99 -25.97 -10.93
C GLN A 559 34.35 -24.88 -11.95
N VAL A 560 33.32 -24.30 -12.58
CA VAL A 560 33.45 -23.23 -13.59
C VAL A 560 34.23 -22.02 -13.05
N GLY A 561 33.96 -21.60 -11.81
CA GLY A 561 34.67 -20.47 -11.21
C GLY A 561 36.17 -20.73 -11.10
N THR A 562 36.55 -21.95 -10.69
CA THR A 562 37.96 -22.35 -10.54
C THR A 562 38.68 -22.39 -11.87
N LYS A 563 38.02 -22.91 -12.92
CA LYS A 563 38.53 -22.87 -14.29
C LYS A 563 38.84 -21.44 -14.75
N LEU A 564 37.91 -20.50 -14.53
CA LEU A 564 38.06 -19.10 -14.92
C LEU A 564 39.21 -18.39 -14.19
N ILE A 565 39.43 -18.67 -12.90
CA ILE A 565 40.60 -18.15 -12.18
C ILE A 565 41.89 -18.64 -12.86
N LEU A 566 42.00 -19.95 -13.11
CA LEU A 566 43.19 -20.54 -13.71
C LEU A 566 43.45 -20.02 -15.13
N GLU A 567 42.42 -19.71 -15.89
CA GLU A 567 42.54 -19.07 -17.21
C GLU A 567 43.04 -17.63 -17.11
N LYS A 568 42.61 -16.87 -16.10
CA LYS A 568 42.94 -15.46 -15.91
C LYS A 568 44.31 -15.22 -15.24
N LEU A 569 44.88 -16.24 -14.62
CA LEU A 569 46.21 -16.22 -14.00
C LEU A 569 47.31 -16.82 -14.89
N LYS A 570 46.96 -17.36 -16.07
CA LYS A 570 47.93 -17.66 -17.13
C LYS A 570 48.38 -16.37 -17.79
#